data_AF-A0A956MSH1-F1
#
_entry.id   AF-A0A956MSH1-F1
#
_cell.length_a   1.000
_cell.length_b   1.000
_cell.length_c   1.000
_cell.angle_alpha   90.00
_cell.angle_beta   90.00
_cell.angle_gamma   90.00
#
_symmetry.space_group_name_H-M   'P 1'
#
loop_
_entity.id
_entity.type
_entity.pdbx_description
1 polymer ?
#
loop_
_entity_poly.entity_id
_entity_poly.type
_entity_poly.pdbx_seq_one_letter_code
_entity_poly.pdbx_strand_id
1 'polypeptide(L)'
;MKKNVLALFVFLSTIGITVLSYSQQDLTPQQRRQLQTQVENLKQRILQVEQLLQAFNNNAARNFLLEAKKLGEQIESEFRQGRYGNVLALIRTANNTLDRILAIATDGTLKRLVSELKQVMQQADFEVLGGSNKEAERILRSAKQFQERAEASLQAGKVQKAYEQFTVAITFARQALDMVHDACQRERAQFQNMVTRAQNAIDASQNDQAKRISEQAFKSYKLAEQACQEGRSQAAAQLYNRAMRLLLRAIDLTSSGGAALNEAELKIELETAREMLASVKSRFDANDQQRGQALLQRAEENIRNAESLLANGRFVLAKAQLLLARRLLKNVLRIGYPDDGDVQDKAESELALLQQDIARFERSLPADQPAADYLALVRQAALRAEQAIAAGRYGSALQRILIAQKFLAKAETSGKDRNHLQITQALVQQNIDELLQRLKEAESALHAASASQANDLLEDARAMLRQAESKRQQGKLLLAFQLSEIGKELIATALRVSQSQD
;
A
#
# COMPACT_ATOMS: atom_id res chain seq x y z
N MET A 1 63.22 56.84 66.37
CA MET A 1 62.18 56.19 65.53
C MET A 1 62.35 56.51 64.04
N LYS A 2 63.44 56.03 63.40
CA LYS A 2 63.70 56.20 61.95
C LYS A 2 64.37 54.96 61.35
N LYS A 3 63.87 53.75 61.64
CA LYS A 3 64.39 52.50 61.06
C LYS A 3 63.34 51.52 60.51
N ASN A 4 62.03 51.83 60.58
CA ASN A 4 60.98 50.87 60.18
C ASN A 4 60.26 51.19 58.86
N VAL A 5 60.67 52.23 58.11
CA VAL A 5 60.05 52.55 56.81
C VAL A 5 60.76 51.87 55.63
N LEU A 6 62.03 51.47 55.79
CA LEU A 6 62.78 50.83 54.69
C LEU A 6 62.45 49.34 54.50
N ALA A 7 62.00 48.63 55.54
CA ALA A 7 61.68 47.20 55.46
C ALA A 7 60.34 46.91 54.74
N LEU A 8 59.37 47.85 54.80
CA LEU A 8 58.06 47.66 54.17
C LEU A 8 58.11 47.89 52.64
N PHE A 9 59.02 48.74 52.17
CA PHE A 9 59.17 49.02 50.74
C PHE A 9 59.94 47.93 49.98
N VAL A 10 60.83 47.21 50.66
CA VAL A 10 61.52 46.05 50.09
C VAL A 10 60.58 44.84 50.00
N PHE A 11 59.66 44.66 50.95
CA PHE A 11 58.70 43.54 50.91
C PHE A 11 57.59 43.71 49.86
N LEU A 12 57.13 44.95 49.60
CA LEU A 12 56.15 45.26 48.53
C LEU A 12 56.77 45.27 47.13
N SER A 13 58.08 45.48 46.99
CA SER A 13 58.77 45.35 45.70
C SER A 13 59.15 43.90 45.38
N THR A 14 59.36 43.02 46.37
CA THR A 14 59.57 41.59 46.11
C THR A 14 58.29 40.80 45.79
N ILE A 15 57.13 41.25 46.25
CA ILE A 15 55.82 40.65 45.87
C ILE A 15 55.30 41.25 44.55
N GLY A 16 55.71 42.48 44.20
CA GLY A 16 55.38 43.11 42.91
C GLY A 16 56.22 42.65 41.71
N ILE A 17 57.33 41.94 41.93
CA ILE A 17 58.22 41.46 40.84
C ILE A 17 58.09 39.94 40.59
N THR A 18 57.43 39.19 41.46
CA THR A 18 57.27 37.72 41.30
C THR A 18 56.01 37.27 40.55
N VAL A 19 55.16 38.19 40.08
CA VAL A 19 53.95 37.86 39.27
C VAL A 19 54.12 38.23 37.77
N LEU A 20 55.24 38.84 37.37
CA LEU A 20 55.50 39.21 35.96
C LEU A 20 56.39 38.22 35.18
N SER A 21 56.78 37.09 35.79
CA SER A 21 57.71 36.14 35.17
C SER A 21 57.12 34.77 34.85
N TYR A 22 55.82 34.57 35.02
CA TYR A 22 55.16 33.32 34.63
C TYR A 22 54.46 33.45 33.28
N SER A 23 54.93 32.65 32.32
CA SER A 23 54.31 32.26 31.04
C SER A 23 54.71 32.98 29.74
N GLN A 24 56.00 33.29 29.55
CA GLN A 24 56.60 32.99 28.25
C GLN A 24 56.97 31.50 28.23
N GLN A 25 55.95 30.64 28.11
CA GLN A 25 56.20 29.25 27.74
C GLN A 25 56.56 29.28 26.26
N ASP A 26 57.85 29.09 25.96
CA ASP A 26 58.31 28.90 24.59
C ASP A 26 57.70 27.60 24.06
N LEU A 27 56.57 27.74 23.38
CA LEU A 27 55.93 26.64 22.67
C LEU A 27 56.89 26.12 21.61
N THR A 28 56.98 24.80 21.51
CA THR A 28 57.68 24.16 20.39
C THR A 28 57.07 24.61 19.05
N PRO A 29 57.83 24.61 17.94
CA PRO A 29 57.31 24.98 16.62
C PRO A 29 56.03 24.22 16.23
N GLN A 30 55.91 22.96 16.67
CA GLN A 30 54.74 22.12 16.45
C GLN A 30 53.51 22.60 17.26
N GLN A 31 53.70 22.95 18.53
CA GLN A 31 52.62 23.49 19.37
C GLN A 31 52.18 24.88 18.90
N ARG A 32 53.10 25.73 18.41
CA ARG A 32 52.75 27.04 17.84
C ARG A 32 51.89 26.89 16.58
N ARG A 33 52.21 25.91 15.71
CA ARG A 33 51.36 25.59 14.54
C ARG A 33 49.98 25.08 14.95
N GLN A 34 49.89 24.19 15.95
CA GLN A 34 48.61 23.72 16.46
C GLN A 34 47.75 24.85 17.04
N LEU A 35 48.37 25.76 17.80
CA LEU A 35 47.69 26.93 18.35
C LEU A 35 47.20 27.88 17.24
N GLN A 36 48.02 28.09 16.20
CA GLN A 36 47.62 28.86 15.02
C GLN A 36 46.41 28.25 14.32
N THR A 37 46.36 26.92 14.17
CA THR A 37 45.19 26.21 13.64
C THR A 37 43.96 26.41 14.53
N GLN A 38 44.11 26.40 15.87
CA GLN A 38 42.99 26.67 16.78
C GLN A 38 42.46 28.11 16.66
N VAL A 39 43.34 29.09 16.49
CA VAL A 39 42.96 30.49 16.25
C VAL A 39 42.18 30.62 14.93
N GLU A 40 42.68 30.02 13.85
CA GLU A 40 41.97 30.06 12.56
C GLU A 40 40.62 29.31 12.60
N ASN A 41 40.55 28.16 13.26
CA ASN A 41 39.29 27.44 13.47
C ASN A 41 38.27 28.29 14.25
N LEU A 42 38.73 29.03 15.27
CA LEU A 42 37.85 29.92 16.05
C LEU A 42 37.29 31.05 15.17
N LYS A 43 38.10 31.67 14.31
CA LYS A 43 37.63 32.70 13.38
C LYS A 43 36.56 32.18 12.43
N GLN A 44 36.79 31.00 11.85
CA GLN A 44 35.80 30.33 11.00
C GLN A 44 34.50 30.07 11.77
N ARG A 45 34.60 29.65 13.04
CA ARG A 45 33.45 29.42 13.91
C ARG A 45 32.68 30.71 14.22
N ILE A 46 33.37 31.83 14.46
CA ILE A 46 32.75 33.15 14.64
C ILE A 46 31.96 33.55 13.38
N LEU A 47 32.54 33.36 12.19
CA LEU A 47 31.87 33.66 10.91
C LEU A 47 30.64 32.79 10.68
N GLN A 48 30.71 31.49 10.98
CA GLN A 48 29.57 30.58 10.89
C GLN A 48 28.43 30.98 11.83
N VAL A 49 28.75 31.33 13.07
CA VAL A 49 27.76 31.80 14.05
C VAL A 49 27.16 33.13 13.62
N GLU A 50 27.95 34.03 13.04
CA GLU A 50 27.45 35.29 12.47
C GLU A 50 26.46 35.05 11.33
N GLN A 51 26.77 34.15 10.38
CA GLN A 51 25.87 33.76 9.30
C GLN A 51 24.57 33.14 9.84
N LEU A 52 24.65 32.28 10.84
CA LEU A 52 23.48 31.71 11.50
C LEU A 52 22.63 32.81 12.17
N LEU A 53 23.25 33.77 12.86
CA LEU A 53 22.54 34.87 13.50
C LEU A 53 21.92 35.88 12.52
N GLN A 54 22.41 35.97 11.28
CA GLN A 54 21.74 36.72 10.23
C GLN A 54 20.40 36.08 9.84
N ALA A 55 20.31 34.74 9.88
CA ALA A 55 19.06 34.01 9.63
C ALA A 55 18.09 34.05 10.83
N PHE A 56 18.59 34.20 12.06
CA PHE A 56 17.78 34.19 13.29
C PHE A 56 17.92 35.52 14.03
N ASN A 57 16.99 36.44 13.75
CA ASN A 57 17.00 37.84 14.21
C ASN A 57 16.86 37.95 15.76
N ASN A 58 17.94 37.72 16.50
CA ASN A 58 17.97 37.72 17.97
C ASN A 58 18.98 38.76 18.52
N ASN A 59 18.46 39.85 19.08
CA ASN A 59 19.25 40.98 19.58
C ASN A 59 20.18 40.61 20.75
N ALA A 60 19.77 39.68 21.62
CA ALA A 60 20.61 39.23 22.73
C ALA A 60 21.82 38.44 22.22
N ALA A 61 21.61 37.57 21.23
CA ALA A 61 22.68 36.79 20.61
C ALA A 61 23.66 37.64 19.78
N ARG A 62 23.20 38.77 19.21
CA ARG A 62 24.07 39.76 18.55
C ARG A 62 25.05 40.45 19.50
N ASN A 63 24.62 40.78 20.72
CA ASN A 63 25.51 41.39 21.72
C ASN A 63 26.63 40.44 22.13
N PHE A 64 26.32 39.15 22.32
CA PHE A 64 27.33 38.13 22.58
C PHE A 64 28.25 37.88 21.36
N LEU A 65 27.75 38.00 20.12
CA LEU A 65 28.59 37.91 18.92
C LEU A 65 29.64 39.04 18.87
N LEU A 66 29.25 40.27 19.24
CA LEU A 66 30.21 41.38 19.35
C LEU A 66 31.30 41.09 20.39
N GLU A 67 30.93 40.49 21.53
CA GLU A 67 31.87 40.05 22.55
C GLU A 67 32.82 38.95 22.03
N ALA A 68 32.30 37.96 21.30
CA ALA A 68 33.11 36.89 20.69
C ALA A 68 34.09 37.43 19.62
N LYS A 69 33.68 38.42 18.81
CA LYS A 69 34.56 39.12 17.85
C LYS A 69 35.68 39.87 18.56
N LYS A 70 35.35 40.62 19.62
CA LYS A 70 36.34 41.32 20.44
C LYS A 70 37.35 40.36 21.08
N LEU A 71 36.89 39.20 21.56
CA LEU A 71 37.78 38.14 22.05
C LEU A 71 38.68 37.60 20.93
N GLY A 72 38.16 37.44 19.70
CA GLY A 72 38.94 37.05 18.52
C GLY A 72 40.08 38.03 18.20
N GLU A 73 39.81 39.34 18.22
CA GLU A 73 40.81 40.39 18.03
C GLU A 73 41.88 40.38 19.14
N GLN A 74 41.47 40.17 20.39
CA GLN A 74 42.38 40.03 21.53
C GLN A 74 43.27 38.79 21.42
N ILE A 75 42.71 37.67 20.98
CA ILE A 75 43.44 36.41 20.74
C ILE A 75 44.52 36.62 19.68
N GLU A 76 44.21 37.32 18.57
CA GLU A 76 45.21 37.64 17.55
C GLU A 76 46.34 38.52 18.09
N SER A 77 45.99 39.56 18.85
CA SER A 77 46.96 40.49 19.43
C SER A 77 47.91 39.77 20.39
N GLU A 78 47.37 38.97 21.31
CA GLU A 78 48.15 38.19 22.29
C GLU A 78 48.99 37.09 21.61
N PHE A 79 48.50 36.49 20.52
CA PHE A 79 49.25 35.52 19.72
C PHE A 79 50.45 36.16 19.02
N ARG A 80 50.30 37.36 18.44
CA ARG A 80 51.39 38.13 17.82
C ARG A 80 52.43 38.60 18.85
N GLN A 81 51.98 38.91 20.06
CA GLN A 81 52.85 39.31 21.18
C GLN A 81 53.55 38.13 21.89
N GLY A 82 53.32 36.89 21.44
CA GLY A 82 53.97 35.70 22.01
C GLY A 82 53.42 35.26 23.37
N ARG A 83 52.26 35.76 23.79
CA ARG A 83 51.64 35.48 25.10
C ARG A 83 50.71 34.26 25.03
N TYR A 84 51.28 33.10 24.71
CA TYR A 84 50.48 31.91 24.34
C TYR A 84 49.60 31.33 25.46
N GLY A 85 49.98 31.51 26.73
CA GLY A 85 49.14 31.10 27.87
C GLY A 85 47.79 31.84 27.89
N ASN A 86 47.81 33.14 27.61
CA ASN A 86 46.61 33.97 27.52
C ASN A 86 45.75 33.59 26.31
N VAL A 87 46.37 33.28 25.18
CA VAL A 87 45.69 32.86 23.95
C VAL A 87 44.82 31.62 24.21
N LEU A 88 45.34 30.60 24.89
CA LEU A 88 44.57 29.38 25.18
C LEU A 88 43.38 29.64 26.12
N ALA A 89 43.55 30.49 27.13
CA ALA A 89 42.47 30.88 28.04
C ALA A 89 41.38 31.65 27.29
N LEU A 90 41.77 32.62 26.46
CA LEU A 90 40.85 33.41 25.64
C LEU A 90 40.12 32.56 24.59
N ILE A 91 40.78 31.57 23.96
CA ILE A 91 40.13 30.63 23.03
C ILE A 91 39.01 29.84 23.73
N ARG A 92 39.21 29.37 24.97
CA ARG A 92 38.15 28.67 25.72
C ARG A 92 36.97 29.59 26.03
N THR A 93 37.26 30.81 26.48
CA THR A 93 36.22 31.82 26.76
C THR A 93 35.43 32.15 25.50
N ALA A 94 36.10 32.37 24.36
CA ALA A 94 35.45 32.65 23.09
C ALA A 94 34.55 31.48 22.63
N ASN A 95 35.01 30.23 22.75
CA ASN A 95 34.20 29.06 22.43
C ASN A 95 32.97 28.93 23.34
N ASN A 96 33.11 29.16 24.65
CA ASN A 96 31.98 29.15 25.58
C ASN A 96 30.95 30.25 25.25
N THR A 97 31.41 31.44 24.84
CA THR A 97 30.53 32.52 24.39
C THR A 97 29.81 32.14 23.09
N LEU A 98 30.51 31.52 22.13
CA LEU A 98 29.89 31.00 20.89
C LEU A 98 28.86 29.91 21.17
N ASP A 99 29.10 29.02 22.11
CA ASP A 99 28.15 27.98 22.51
C ASP A 99 26.88 28.58 23.16
N ARG A 100 27.04 29.64 23.99
CA ARG A 100 25.92 30.40 24.55
C ARG A 100 25.12 31.13 23.48
N ILE A 101 25.80 31.74 22.50
CA ILE A 101 25.15 32.38 21.36
C ILE A 101 24.29 31.37 20.62
N LEU A 102 24.85 30.21 20.30
CA LEU A 102 24.12 29.15 19.59
C LEU A 102 22.92 28.69 20.40
N ALA A 103 23.06 28.45 21.71
CA ALA A 103 21.94 28.07 22.58
C ALA A 103 20.81 29.12 22.58
N ILE A 104 21.14 30.41 22.70
CA ILE A 104 20.16 31.51 22.72
C ILE A 104 19.52 31.71 21.33
N ALA A 105 20.30 31.62 20.26
CA ALA A 105 19.84 31.79 18.89
C ALA A 105 18.88 30.68 18.47
N THR A 106 19.15 29.47 18.95
CA THR A 106 18.38 28.27 18.60
C THR A 106 17.19 28.02 19.51
N ASP A 107 17.15 28.47 20.77
CA ASP A 107 16.06 28.12 21.71
C ASP A 107 14.64 28.46 21.18
N GLY A 108 14.44 29.66 20.62
CA GLY A 108 13.16 30.06 20.03
C GLY A 108 12.81 29.28 18.75
N THR A 109 13.79 29.04 17.89
CA THR A 109 13.62 28.33 16.61
C THR A 109 13.43 26.83 16.83
N LEU A 110 14.14 26.26 17.80
CA LEU A 110 14.05 24.86 18.20
C LEU A 110 12.69 24.56 18.81
N LYS A 111 12.15 25.44 19.66
CA LYS A 111 10.78 25.33 20.17
C LYS A 111 9.74 25.33 19.04
N ARG A 112 9.91 26.19 18.02
CA ARG A 112 9.06 26.18 16.82
C ARG A 112 9.19 24.88 16.04
N LEU A 113 10.40 24.41 15.80
CA LEU A 113 10.67 23.14 15.11
C LEU A 113 10.11 21.93 15.85
N VAL A 114 10.23 21.88 17.18
CA VAL A 114 9.64 20.82 18.00
C VAL A 114 8.11 20.84 17.90
N SER A 115 7.50 22.04 17.94
CA SER A 115 6.05 22.18 17.75
C SER A 115 5.61 21.77 16.35
N GLU A 116 6.33 22.20 15.32
CA GLU A 116 6.07 21.86 13.92
C GLU A 116 6.22 20.36 13.69
N LEU A 117 7.33 19.76 14.14
CA LEU A 117 7.53 18.32 14.07
C LEU A 117 6.41 17.58 14.78
N LYS A 118 6.00 18.01 15.98
CA LYS A 118 4.89 17.35 16.69
C LYS A 118 3.59 17.39 15.88
N GLN A 119 3.26 18.52 15.25
CA GLN A 119 2.09 18.63 14.39
C GLN A 119 2.20 17.72 13.15
N VAL A 120 3.32 17.78 12.44
CA VAL A 120 3.54 16.98 11.21
C VAL A 120 3.61 15.49 11.54
N MET A 121 4.23 15.11 12.65
CA MET A 121 4.29 13.71 13.12
C MET A 121 2.93 13.19 13.56
N GLN A 122 2.12 13.99 14.25
CA GLN A 122 0.75 13.60 14.60
C GLN A 122 -0.09 13.37 13.35
N GLN A 123 0.04 14.26 12.36
CA GLN A 123 -0.64 14.12 11.08
C GLN A 123 -0.12 12.89 10.30
N ALA A 124 1.19 12.72 10.21
CA ALA A 124 1.80 11.58 9.52
C ALA A 124 1.48 10.25 10.21
N ASP A 125 1.49 10.19 11.54
CA ASP A 125 1.10 8.98 12.29
C ASP A 125 -0.37 8.62 12.00
N PHE A 126 -1.25 9.61 11.95
CA PHE A 126 -2.66 9.36 11.63
C PHE A 126 -2.86 8.90 10.18
N GLU A 127 -2.22 9.57 9.21
CA GLU A 127 -2.44 9.33 7.78
C GLU A 127 -1.67 8.11 7.23
N VAL A 128 -0.48 7.83 7.77
CA VAL A 128 0.42 6.78 7.29
C VAL A 128 0.20 5.46 8.02
N LEU A 129 0.01 5.45 9.36
CA LEU A 129 -0.28 4.21 10.10
C LEU A 129 -1.70 3.69 9.85
N GLY A 130 -2.61 4.55 9.42
CA GLY A 130 -3.94 4.17 8.92
C GLY A 130 -3.96 3.78 7.43
N GLY A 131 -2.80 3.75 6.75
CA GLY A 131 -2.66 3.49 5.33
C GLY A 131 -1.95 2.19 4.99
N SER A 132 -2.08 1.71 3.74
CA SER A 132 -1.41 0.48 3.26
C SER A 132 -0.06 0.75 2.56
N ASN A 133 0.48 1.97 2.65
CA ASN A 133 1.73 2.35 1.99
C ASN A 133 2.94 1.99 2.88
N LYS A 134 3.44 0.75 2.75
CA LYS A 134 4.61 0.23 3.48
C LYS A 134 5.86 1.11 3.33
N GLU A 135 6.00 1.80 2.20
CA GLU A 135 7.14 2.69 1.96
C GLU A 135 7.00 4.01 2.74
N ALA A 136 5.81 4.61 2.76
CA ALA A 136 5.51 5.77 3.59
C ALA A 136 5.67 5.43 5.09
N GLU A 137 5.25 4.25 5.53
CA GLU A 137 5.50 3.78 6.90
C GLU A 137 6.99 3.68 7.22
N ARG A 138 7.79 3.13 6.31
CA ARG A 138 9.25 3.01 6.50
C ARG A 138 9.92 4.38 6.65
N ILE A 139 9.48 5.35 5.84
CA ILE A 139 9.98 6.73 5.91
C ILE A 139 9.53 7.39 7.22
N LEU A 140 8.28 7.18 7.66
CA LEU A 140 7.80 7.68 8.93
C LEU A 140 8.56 7.07 10.14
N ARG A 141 8.89 5.78 10.11
CA ARG A 141 9.76 5.17 11.13
C ARG A 141 11.14 5.83 11.15
N SER A 142 11.66 6.21 9.98
CA SER A 142 12.92 6.95 9.89
C SER A 142 12.79 8.34 10.52
N ALA A 143 11.68 9.04 10.30
CA ALA A 143 11.38 10.32 10.96
C ALA A 143 11.37 10.18 12.49
N LYS A 144 10.73 9.13 13.03
CA LYS A 144 10.72 8.82 14.49
C LYS A 144 12.13 8.61 15.04
N GLN A 145 12.97 7.84 14.34
CA GLN A 145 14.36 7.64 14.76
C GLN A 145 15.17 8.95 14.79
N PHE A 146 14.94 9.87 13.85
CA PHE A 146 15.59 11.18 13.86
C PHE A 146 15.05 12.08 14.98
N GLN A 147 13.76 12.00 15.31
CA GLN A 147 13.18 12.68 16.48
C GLN A 147 13.84 12.21 17.78
N GLU A 148 13.92 10.90 18.02
CA GLU A 148 14.54 10.33 19.23
C GLU A 148 16.01 10.77 19.37
N ARG A 149 16.76 10.76 18.25
CA ARG A 149 18.14 11.25 18.22
C ARG A 149 18.24 12.74 18.52
N ALA A 150 17.32 13.54 18.00
CA ALA A 150 17.27 14.98 18.23
C ALA A 150 17.00 15.30 19.71
N GLU A 151 16.05 14.60 20.33
CA GLU A 151 15.74 14.71 21.76
C GLU A 151 16.93 14.29 22.62
N ALA A 152 17.62 13.20 22.29
CA ALA A 152 18.84 12.78 22.98
C ALA A 152 19.98 13.81 22.85
N SER A 153 20.15 14.39 21.66
CA SER A 153 21.12 15.48 21.44
C SER A 153 20.78 16.73 22.25
N LEU A 154 19.49 17.03 22.41
CA LEU A 154 19.00 18.15 23.22
C LEU A 154 19.28 17.92 24.71
N GLN A 155 18.97 16.73 25.23
CA GLN A 155 19.26 16.33 26.61
C GLN A 155 20.76 16.37 26.92
N ALA A 156 21.60 16.06 25.92
CA ALA A 156 23.06 16.14 26.01
C ALA A 156 23.62 17.57 25.84
N GLY A 157 22.77 18.60 25.73
CA GLY A 157 23.18 20.00 25.55
C GLY A 157 23.75 20.34 24.17
N LYS A 158 23.66 19.42 23.19
CA LYS A 158 24.18 19.60 21.82
C LYS A 158 23.12 20.23 20.91
N VAL A 159 22.83 21.50 21.14
CA VAL A 159 21.66 22.18 20.56
C VAL A 159 21.69 22.29 19.03
N GLN A 160 22.86 22.55 18.43
CA GLN A 160 23.01 22.56 16.97
C GLN A 160 22.70 21.20 16.33
N LYS A 161 23.19 20.12 16.95
CA LYS A 161 22.94 18.76 16.46
C LYS A 161 21.47 18.37 16.60
N ALA A 162 20.82 18.80 17.69
CA ALA A 162 19.38 18.61 17.86
C ALA A 162 18.58 19.34 16.76
N TYR A 163 18.95 20.59 16.45
CA TYR A 163 18.32 21.36 15.37
C TYR A 163 18.39 20.63 14.02
N GLU A 164 19.58 20.19 13.60
CA GLU A 164 19.79 19.46 12.34
C GLU A 164 18.93 18.19 12.28
N GLN A 165 18.89 17.43 13.38
CA GLN A 165 18.14 16.18 13.46
C GLN A 165 16.61 16.42 13.44
N PHE A 166 16.12 17.47 14.09
CA PHE A 166 14.70 17.85 13.99
C PHE A 166 14.31 18.26 12.58
N THR A 167 15.14 19.02 11.86
CA THR A 167 14.88 19.39 10.47
C THR A 167 14.76 18.15 9.58
N VAL A 168 15.68 17.19 9.71
CA VAL A 168 15.64 15.93 8.95
C VAL A 168 14.39 15.12 9.27
N ALA A 169 13.98 15.06 10.55
CA ALA A 169 12.75 14.39 10.95
C ALA A 169 11.51 15.01 10.29
N ILE A 170 11.41 16.34 10.24
CA ILE A 170 10.31 17.05 9.57
C ILE A 170 10.29 16.74 8.07
N THR A 171 11.45 16.74 7.41
CA THR A 171 11.54 16.41 5.98
C THR A 171 11.01 15.01 5.69
N PHE A 172 11.41 14.00 6.48
CA PHE A 172 10.91 12.64 6.30
C PHE A 172 9.42 12.52 6.62
N ALA A 173 8.93 13.18 7.67
CA ALA A 173 7.51 13.15 8.01
C ALA A 173 6.64 13.78 6.90
N ARG A 174 7.08 14.90 6.30
CA ARG A 174 6.43 15.51 5.14
C ARG A 174 6.47 14.61 3.91
N GLN A 175 7.64 14.02 3.62
CA GLN A 175 7.77 13.09 2.50
C GLN A 175 6.83 11.90 2.62
N ALA A 176 6.64 11.37 3.84
CA ALA A 176 5.68 10.31 4.08
C ALA A 176 4.23 10.76 3.81
N LEU A 177 3.86 11.99 4.20
CA LEU A 177 2.55 12.59 3.92
C LEU A 177 2.31 12.82 2.43
N ASP A 178 3.31 13.33 1.71
CA ASP A 178 3.24 13.59 0.27
C ASP A 178 2.96 12.29 -0.50
N MET A 179 3.62 11.18 -0.11
CA MET A 179 3.41 9.87 -0.72
C MET A 179 1.99 9.32 -0.53
N VAL A 180 1.31 9.69 0.57
CA VAL A 180 -0.10 9.35 0.82
C VAL A 180 -1.02 10.23 -0.02
N HIS A 181 -0.76 11.53 -0.08
CA HIS A 181 -1.53 12.48 -0.89
C HIS A 181 -1.45 12.18 -2.41
N ASP A 182 -0.27 11.84 -2.90
CA ASP A 182 -0.05 11.45 -4.31
C ASP A 182 -0.77 10.16 -4.69
N ALA A 183 -1.03 9.25 -3.74
CA ALA A 183 -1.84 8.06 -3.98
C ALA A 183 -3.31 8.45 -4.23
N CYS A 184 -3.89 9.31 -3.41
CA CYS A 184 -5.25 9.82 -3.57
C CYS A 184 -5.45 10.58 -4.89
N GLN A 185 -4.50 11.43 -5.29
CA GLN A 185 -4.59 12.15 -6.56
C GLN A 185 -4.53 11.23 -7.79
N ARG A 186 -3.67 10.21 -7.75
CA ARG A 186 -3.59 9.21 -8.83
C ARG A 186 -4.89 8.43 -8.97
N GLU A 187 -5.48 7.98 -7.87
CA GLU A 187 -6.76 7.27 -7.85
C GLU A 187 -7.91 8.14 -8.37
N ARG A 188 -7.94 9.41 -7.98
CA ARG A 188 -8.90 10.40 -8.49
C ARG A 188 -8.81 10.58 -10.00
N ALA A 189 -7.60 10.81 -10.53
CA ALA A 189 -7.39 11.00 -11.96
C ALA A 189 -7.81 9.75 -12.77
N GLN A 190 -7.49 8.55 -12.26
CA GLN A 190 -7.91 7.30 -12.90
C GLN A 190 -9.43 7.12 -12.90
N PHE A 191 -10.12 7.42 -11.80
CA PHE A 191 -11.58 7.34 -11.74
C PHE A 191 -12.23 8.34 -12.71
N GLN A 192 -11.75 9.58 -12.76
CA GLN A 192 -12.26 10.61 -13.67
C GLN A 192 -12.12 10.20 -15.15
N ASN A 193 -10.97 9.64 -15.54
CA ASN A 193 -10.77 9.12 -16.89
C ASN A 193 -11.77 8.01 -17.26
N MET A 194 -12.07 7.12 -16.30
CA MET A 194 -13.05 6.04 -16.52
C MET A 194 -14.49 6.56 -16.58
N VAL A 195 -14.83 7.58 -15.78
CA VAL A 195 -16.16 8.20 -15.76
C VAL A 195 -16.55 8.72 -17.13
N THR A 196 -15.68 9.50 -17.78
CA THR A 196 -15.98 10.09 -19.10
C THR A 196 -16.33 9.03 -20.13
N ARG A 197 -15.64 7.87 -20.11
CA ARG A 197 -15.90 6.76 -21.03
C ARG A 197 -17.14 5.95 -20.65
N ALA A 198 -17.36 5.73 -19.36
CA ALA A 198 -18.54 5.04 -18.85
C ALA A 198 -19.82 5.82 -19.18
N GLN A 199 -19.82 7.14 -19.00
CA GLN A 199 -20.98 8.00 -19.27
C GLN A 199 -21.47 7.85 -20.72
N ASN A 200 -20.55 7.95 -21.68
CA ASN A 200 -20.87 7.81 -23.11
C ASN A 200 -21.51 6.45 -23.43
N ALA A 201 -20.96 5.36 -22.87
CA ALA A 201 -21.49 4.02 -23.06
C ALA A 201 -22.87 3.85 -22.39
N ILE A 202 -23.05 4.39 -21.19
CA ILE A 202 -24.29 4.27 -20.41
C ILE A 202 -25.42 5.06 -21.05
N ASP A 203 -25.15 6.30 -21.46
CA ASP A 203 -26.14 7.18 -22.07
C ASP A 203 -26.61 6.63 -23.44
N ALA A 204 -25.71 6.02 -24.20
CA ALA A 204 -26.04 5.36 -25.47
C ALA A 204 -26.85 4.05 -25.30
N SER A 205 -26.70 3.36 -24.17
CA SER A 205 -27.27 2.00 -23.99
C SER A 205 -28.76 1.94 -23.66
N GLN A 206 -29.37 3.07 -23.27
CA GLN A 206 -30.73 3.14 -22.70
C GLN A 206 -31.00 2.14 -21.55
N ASN A 207 -29.96 1.61 -20.89
CA ASN A 207 -30.10 0.61 -19.83
C ASN A 207 -30.23 1.30 -18.45
N ASP A 208 -31.44 1.33 -17.90
CA ASP A 208 -31.73 1.93 -16.58
C ASP A 208 -30.96 1.28 -15.44
N GLN A 209 -30.64 -0.01 -15.54
CA GLN A 209 -29.83 -0.71 -14.54
C GLN A 209 -28.37 -0.23 -14.59
N ALA A 210 -27.83 0.02 -15.79
CA ALA A 210 -26.48 0.58 -15.94
C ALA A 210 -26.39 1.99 -15.34
N LYS A 211 -27.44 2.83 -15.54
CA LYS A 211 -27.54 4.16 -14.91
C LYS A 211 -27.58 4.08 -13.38
N ARG A 212 -28.39 3.19 -12.80
CA ARG A 212 -28.45 3.02 -11.34
C ARG A 212 -27.12 2.56 -10.74
N ILE A 213 -26.41 1.67 -11.41
CA ILE A 213 -25.09 1.21 -10.94
C ILE A 213 -24.03 2.31 -11.09
N SER A 214 -24.09 3.15 -12.12
CA SER A 214 -23.18 4.28 -12.24
C SER A 214 -23.42 5.33 -11.16
N GLU A 215 -24.67 5.60 -10.80
CA GLU A 215 -25.01 6.46 -9.65
C GLU A 215 -24.42 5.91 -8.33
N GLN A 216 -24.45 4.59 -8.13
CA GLN A 216 -23.80 3.94 -6.98
C GLN A 216 -22.27 4.06 -7.03
N ALA A 217 -21.67 3.99 -8.22
CA ALA A 217 -20.25 4.25 -8.42
C ALA A 217 -19.89 5.68 -8.00
N PHE A 218 -20.68 6.67 -8.41
CA PHE A 218 -20.49 8.08 -8.01
C PHE A 218 -20.67 8.31 -6.52
N LYS A 219 -21.63 7.65 -5.87
CA LYS A 219 -21.78 7.70 -4.40
C LYS A 219 -20.52 7.16 -3.71
N SER A 220 -20.00 6.02 -4.19
CA SER A 220 -18.77 5.42 -3.65
C SER A 220 -17.54 6.32 -3.87
N TYR A 221 -17.45 6.99 -5.03
CA TYR A 221 -16.39 7.97 -5.31
C TYR A 221 -16.46 9.18 -4.38
N LYS A 222 -17.65 9.73 -4.10
CA LYS A 222 -17.80 10.84 -3.15
C LYS A 222 -17.33 10.46 -1.75
N LEU A 223 -17.66 9.25 -1.31
CA LEU A 223 -17.17 8.71 -0.04
C LEU A 223 -15.66 8.50 -0.07
N ALA A 224 -15.09 8.09 -1.21
CA ALA A 224 -13.64 7.94 -1.38
C ALA A 224 -12.90 9.29 -1.27
N GLU A 225 -13.45 10.34 -1.89
CA GLU A 225 -12.92 11.71 -1.80
C GLU A 225 -12.99 12.23 -0.37
N GLN A 226 -14.09 11.98 0.34
CA GLN A 226 -14.22 12.32 1.75
C GLN A 226 -13.20 11.55 2.61
N ALA A 227 -13.02 10.25 2.36
CA ALA A 227 -12.01 9.44 3.05
C ALA A 227 -10.57 9.94 2.77
N CYS A 228 -10.28 10.41 1.54
CA CYS A 228 -9.00 11.06 1.22
C CYS A 228 -8.82 12.39 1.96
N GLN A 229 -9.87 13.23 2.04
CA GLN A 229 -9.83 14.48 2.81
C GLN A 229 -9.65 14.24 4.31
N GLU A 230 -10.19 13.13 4.81
CA GLU A 230 -10.05 12.67 6.20
C GLU A 230 -8.75 11.87 6.44
N GLY A 231 -7.84 11.76 5.46
CA GLY A 231 -6.56 11.06 5.61
C GLY A 231 -6.66 9.53 5.73
N ARG A 232 -7.84 8.95 5.53
CA ARG A 232 -8.10 7.50 5.61
C ARG A 232 -7.75 6.82 4.28
N SER A 233 -6.47 6.78 3.95
CA SER A 233 -5.97 6.34 2.65
C SER A 233 -6.38 4.91 2.26
N GLN A 234 -6.43 3.96 3.21
CA GLN A 234 -6.89 2.59 2.94
C GLN A 234 -8.39 2.54 2.64
N ALA A 235 -9.21 3.20 3.45
CA ALA A 235 -10.65 3.28 3.21
C ALA A 235 -10.94 4.01 1.89
N ALA A 236 -10.20 5.07 1.59
CA ALA A 236 -10.27 5.77 0.32
C ALA A 236 -9.92 4.86 -0.85
N ALA A 237 -8.82 4.10 -0.77
CA ALA A 237 -8.44 3.15 -1.81
C ALA A 237 -9.49 2.05 -2.02
N GLN A 238 -10.09 1.52 -0.94
CA GLN A 238 -11.19 0.55 -1.02
C GLN A 238 -12.42 1.17 -1.70
N LEU A 239 -12.80 2.40 -1.33
CA LEU A 239 -13.94 3.11 -1.90
C LEU A 239 -13.70 3.51 -3.36
N TYR A 240 -12.48 3.89 -3.73
CA TYR A 240 -12.03 4.11 -5.11
C TYR A 240 -12.12 2.83 -5.94
N ASN A 241 -11.65 1.70 -5.40
CA ASN A 241 -11.76 0.38 -6.04
C ASN A 241 -13.23 -0.07 -6.17
N ARG A 242 -14.07 0.18 -5.17
CA ARG A 242 -15.51 -0.09 -5.22
C ARG A 242 -16.19 0.76 -6.28
N ALA A 243 -15.90 2.06 -6.31
CA ALA A 243 -16.40 2.98 -7.33
C ALA A 243 -15.99 2.51 -8.73
N MET A 244 -14.72 2.16 -8.93
CA MET A 244 -14.21 1.64 -10.20
C MET A 244 -14.89 0.33 -10.60
N ARG A 245 -15.06 -0.62 -9.68
CA ARG A 245 -15.75 -1.90 -9.95
C ARG A 245 -17.21 -1.70 -10.36
N LEU A 246 -17.93 -0.80 -9.66
CA LEU A 246 -19.31 -0.46 -9.99
C LEU A 246 -19.39 0.21 -11.36
N LEU A 247 -18.48 1.13 -11.67
CA LEU A 247 -18.43 1.81 -12.96
C LEU A 247 -18.16 0.82 -14.11
N LEU A 248 -17.24 -0.13 -13.91
CA LEU A 248 -16.99 -1.23 -14.85
C LEU A 248 -18.19 -2.15 -15.00
N ARG A 249 -18.95 -2.39 -13.93
CA ARG A 249 -20.20 -3.17 -13.98
C ARG A 249 -21.28 -2.42 -14.76
N ALA A 250 -21.37 -1.10 -14.62
CA ALA A 250 -22.28 -0.29 -15.42
C ALA A 250 -21.95 -0.43 -16.92
N ILE A 251 -20.68 -0.36 -17.30
CA ILE A 251 -20.22 -0.60 -18.69
C ILE A 251 -20.55 -2.02 -19.17
N ASP A 252 -20.35 -3.06 -18.37
CA ASP A 252 -20.67 -4.43 -18.83
C ASP A 252 -22.19 -4.62 -19.09
N LEU A 253 -23.04 -3.89 -18.36
CA LEU A 253 -24.48 -3.87 -18.59
C LEU A 253 -24.88 -3.13 -19.87
N THR A 254 -24.06 -2.20 -20.36
CA THR A 254 -24.29 -1.53 -21.66
C THR A 254 -24.00 -2.48 -22.82
N SER A 255 -22.98 -3.33 -22.71
CA SER A 255 -22.56 -4.31 -23.73
C SER A 255 -23.46 -5.55 -23.84
N SER A 256 -24.52 -5.63 -23.02
CA SER A 256 -25.42 -6.78 -22.87
C SER A 256 -26.73 -6.66 -23.66
N GLY A 257 -27.05 -5.48 -24.20
CA GLY A 257 -28.09 -5.31 -25.22
C GLY A 257 -27.56 -5.77 -26.57
N GLY A 258 -28.27 -6.66 -27.26
CA GLY A 258 -27.86 -7.30 -28.52
C GLY A 258 -27.71 -6.38 -29.74
N ALA A 259 -26.98 -5.27 -29.61
CA ALA A 259 -26.52 -4.47 -30.74
C ALA A 259 -25.52 -5.29 -31.57
N ALA A 260 -25.58 -5.11 -32.89
CA ALA A 260 -24.66 -5.74 -33.83
C ALA A 260 -23.22 -5.42 -33.42
N LEU A 261 -22.38 -6.45 -33.27
CA LEU A 261 -20.95 -6.33 -32.93
C LEU A 261 -20.26 -5.34 -33.90
N ASN A 262 -20.05 -4.11 -33.44
CA ASN A 262 -19.36 -3.08 -34.20
C ASN A 262 -17.87 -3.11 -33.86
N GLU A 263 -17.00 -3.11 -34.87
CA GLU A 263 -15.54 -3.05 -34.71
C GLU A 263 -15.11 -1.84 -33.87
N ALA A 264 -15.80 -0.69 -34.02
CA ALA A 264 -15.52 0.51 -33.26
C ALA A 264 -15.77 0.31 -31.74
N GLU A 265 -16.86 -0.37 -31.37
CA GLU A 265 -17.17 -0.68 -29.98
C GLU A 265 -16.15 -1.63 -29.37
N LEU A 266 -15.74 -2.65 -30.12
CA LEU A 266 -14.72 -3.60 -29.69
C LEU A 266 -13.34 -2.97 -29.50
N LYS A 267 -12.97 -1.98 -30.34
CA LYS A 267 -11.75 -1.21 -30.15
C LYS A 267 -11.79 -0.39 -28.86
N ILE A 268 -12.93 0.25 -28.57
CA ILE A 268 -13.15 0.96 -27.29
C ILE A 268 -13.06 -0.05 -26.12
N GLU A 269 -13.67 -1.21 -26.25
CA GLU A 269 -13.64 -2.26 -25.23
C GLU A 269 -12.22 -2.79 -24.96
N LEU A 270 -11.40 -2.88 -26.01
CA LEU A 270 -9.99 -3.28 -25.95
C LEU A 270 -9.12 -2.22 -25.28
N GLU A 271 -9.27 -0.95 -25.64
CA GLU A 271 -8.56 0.17 -24.99
C GLU A 271 -8.89 0.21 -23.49
N THR A 272 -10.17 0.05 -23.15
CA THR A 272 -10.62 -0.02 -21.76
C THR A 272 -9.96 -1.18 -21.01
N ALA A 273 -9.80 -2.36 -21.65
CA ALA A 273 -9.12 -3.50 -21.06
C ALA A 273 -7.61 -3.28 -20.86
N ARG A 274 -6.93 -2.60 -21.80
CA ARG A 274 -5.51 -2.23 -21.68
C ARG A 274 -5.28 -1.26 -20.52
N GLU A 275 -6.12 -0.23 -20.40
CA GLU A 275 -6.03 0.72 -19.30
C GLU A 275 -6.32 0.06 -17.94
N MET A 276 -7.29 -0.85 -17.89
CA MET A 276 -7.51 -1.68 -16.70
C MET A 276 -6.27 -2.52 -16.36
N LEU A 277 -5.67 -3.19 -17.33
CA LEU A 277 -4.44 -3.96 -17.11
C LEU A 277 -3.31 -3.08 -16.57
N ALA A 278 -3.12 -1.88 -17.12
CA ALA A 278 -2.13 -0.92 -16.66
C ALA A 278 -2.41 -0.46 -15.21
N SER A 279 -3.66 -0.12 -14.90
CA SER A 279 -4.09 0.27 -13.55
C SER A 279 -3.85 -0.86 -12.53
N VAL A 280 -4.26 -2.08 -12.86
CA VAL A 280 -4.04 -3.25 -11.99
C VAL A 280 -2.54 -3.55 -11.82
N LYS A 281 -1.74 -3.46 -12.89
CA LYS A 281 -0.27 -3.61 -12.81
C LYS A 281 0.38 -2.58 -11.89
N SER A 282 -0.10 -1.33 -11.90
CA SER A 282 0.43 -0.27 -11.03
C SER A 282 0.10 -0.46 -9.55
N ARG A 283 -0.96 -1.24 -9.23
CA ARG A 283 -1.44 -1.49 -7.87
C ARG A 283 -0.98 -2.83 -7.29
N PHE A 284 -0.53 -3.76 -8.13
CA PHE A 284 -0.22 -5.12 -7.71
C PHE A 284 1.28 -5.28 -7.48
N ASP A 285 1.70 -5.25 -6.21
CA ASP A 285 3.08 -5.55 -5.85
C ASP A 285 3.39 -7.02 -6.15
N ALA A 286 4.36 -7.23 -7.03
CA ALA A 286 4.75 -8.54 -7.57
C ALA A 286 5.24 -9.55 -6.52
N ASN A 287 5.51 -9.12 -5.28
CA ASN A 287 6.27 -9.91 -4.33
C ASN A 287 5.45 -10.81 -3.38
N ASP A 288 4.13 -10.62 -3.22
CA ASP A 288 3.38 -11.31 -2.14
C ASP A 288 2.32 -12.33 -2.58
N GLN A 289 1.89 -12.40 -3.86
CA GLN A 289 0.75 -13.25 -4.24
C GLN A 289 0.87 -13.90 -5.63
N GLN A 290 1.50 -15.09 -5.68
CA GLN A 290 1.64 -15.94 -6.89
C GLN A 290 0.31 -16.13 -7.66
N ARG A 291 -0.81 -16.24 -6.94
CA ARG A 291 -2.14 -16.44 -7.55
C ARG A 291 -2.62 -15.21 -8.33
N GLY A 292 -2.38 -14.00 -7.82
CA GLY A 292 -2.77 -12.77 -8.51
C GLY A 292 -1.89 -12.50 -9.75
N GLN A 293 -0.60 -12.83 -9.68
CA GLN A 293 0.29 -12.78 -10.85
C GLN A 293 -0.17 -13.72 -11.97
N ALA A 294 -0.54 -14.96 -11.66
CA ALA A 294 -1.02 -15.90 -12.66
C ALA A 294 -2.32 -15.43 -13.35
N LEU A 295 -3.22 -14.81 -12.59
CA LEU A 295 -4.46 -14.21 -13.15
C LEU A 295 -4.16 -12.98 -14.01
N LEU A 296 -3.19 -12.16 -13.60
CA LEU A 296 -2.78 -10.97 -14.34
C LEU A 296 -2.08 -11.33 -15.66
N GLN A 297 -1.19 -12.32 -15.65
CA GLN A 297 -0.56 -12.85 -16.88
C GLN A 297 -1.62 -13.40 -17.84
N ARG A 298 -2.58 -14.18 -17.34
CA ARG A 298 -3.68 -14.67 -18.17
C ARG A 298 -4.55 -13.54 -18.71
N ALA A 299 -4.83 -12.50 -17.92
CA ALA A 299 -5.59 -11.36 -18.39
C ALA A 299 -4.87 -10.65 -19.54
N GLU A 300 -3.55 -10.49 -19.42
CA GLU A 300 -2.70 -9.90 -20.46
C GLU A 300 -2.66 -10.75 -21.74
N GLU A 301 -2.56 -12.07 -21.62
CA GLU A 301 -2.65 -12.99 -22.76
C GLU A 301 -4.01 -12.88 -23.47
N ASN A 302 -5.11 -12.83 -22.72
CA ASN A 302 -6.45 -12.67 -23.30
C ASN A 302 -6.60 -11.32 -24.02
N ILE A 303 -5.99 -10.23 -23.51
CA ILE A 303 -5.98 -8.93 -24.20
C ILE A 303 -5.21 -9.02 -25.52
N ARG A 304 -4.01 -9.61 -25.53
CA ARG A 304 -3.22 -9.81 -26.77
C ARG A 304 -3.96 -10.70 -27.78
N ASN A 305 -4.63 -11.74 -27.30
CA ASN A 305 -5.44 -12.62 -28.15
C ASN A 305 -6.64 -11.86 -28.73
N ALA A 306 -7.30 -11.01 -27.93
CA ALA A 306 -8.38 -10.17 -28.43
C ALA A 306 -7.91 -9.19 -29.51
N GLU A 307 -6.71 -8.60 -29.37
CA GLU A 307 -6.09 -7.73 -30.38
C GLU A 307 -5.87 -8.45 -31.70
N SER A 308 -5.26 -9.64 -31.63
CA SER A 308 -5.04 -10.48 -32.81
C SER A 308 -6.36 -10.87 -33.48
N LEU A 309 -7.38 -11.24 -32.70
CA LEU A 309 -8.70 -11.61 -33.22
C LEU A 309 -9.44 -10.42 -33.85
N LEU A 310 -9.30 -9.21 -33.27
CA LEU A 310 -9.82 -7.97 -33.84
C LEU A 310 -9.16 -7.65 -35.18
N ALA A 311 -7.83 -7.74 -35.26
CA ALA A 311 -7.09 -7.51 -36.50
C ALA A 311 -7.49 -8.50 -37.62
N ASN A 312 -7.92 -9.71 -37.24
CA ASN A 312 -8.37 -10.76 -38.15
C ASN A 312 -9.89 -10.76 -38.42
N GLY A 313 -10.62 -9.71 -38.02
CA GLY A 313 -12.08 -9.60 -38.24
C GLY A 313 -12.94 -10.58 -37.45
N ARG A 314 -12.38 -11.28 -36.46
CA ARG A 314 -13.08 -12.29 -35.64
C ARG A 314 -13.70 -11.65 -34.38
N PHE A 315 -14.65 -10.75 -34.60
CA PHE A 315 -15.25 -9.88 -33.58
C PHE A 315 -15.90 -10.60 -32.40
N VAL A 316 -16.63 -11.70 -32.64
CA VAL A 316 -17.28 -12.49 -31.58
C VAL A 316 -16.24 -13.09 -30.61
N LEU A 317 -15.14 -13.59 -31.16
CA LEU A 317 -14.08 -14.22 -30.37
C LEU A 317 -13.23 -13.17 -29.64
N ALA A 318 -12.97 -12.03 -30.28
CA ALA A 318 -12.33 -10.90 -29.62
C ALA A 318 -13.15 -10.42 -28.42
N LYS A 319 -14.48 -10.29 -28.56
CA LYS A 319 -15.38 -9.94 -27.44
C LYS A 319 -15.27 -10.93 -26.28
N ALA A 320 -15.27 -12.23 -26.58
CA ALA A 320 -15.15 -13.27 -25.56
C ALA A 320 -13.82 -13.18 -24.79
N GLN A 321 -12.70 -12.95 -25.49
CA GLN A 321 -11.38 -12.77 -24.88
C GLN A 321 -11.31 -11.49 -24.02
N LEU A 322 -11.91 -10.39 -24.47
CA LEU A 322 -12.00 -9.14 -23.68
C LEU A 322 -12.82 -9.31 -22.41
N LEU A 323 -13.96 -10.01 -22.47
CA LEU A 323 -14.77 -10.33 -21.30
C LEU A 323 -13.99 -11.18 -20.30
N LEU A 324 -13.24 -12.18 -20.79
CA LEU A 324 -12.43 -13.06 -19.96
C LEU A 324 -11.28 -12.30 -19.30
N ALA A 325 -10.59 -11.43 -20.04
CA ALA A 325 -9.57 -10.52 -19.52
C ALA A 325 -10.14 -9.62 -18.42
N ARG A 326 -11.28 -8.96 -18.63
CA ARG A 326 -11.91 -8.11 -17.60
C ARG A 326 -12.29 -8.87 -16.35
N ARG A 327 -12.84 -10.08 -16.49
CA ARG A 327 -13.19 -10.94 -15.34
C ARG A 327 -11.94 -11.30 -14.53
N LEU A 328 -10.84 -11.62 -15.20
CA LEU A 328 -9.55 -11.89 -14.55
C LEU A 328 -9.00 -10.64 -13.84
N LEU A 329 -9.06 -9.46 -14.47
CA LEU A 329 -8.63 -8.19 -13.86
C LEU A 329 -9.46 -7.81 -12.63
N LYS A 330 -10.79 -7.98 -12.69
CA LYS A 330 -11.68 -7.83 -11.52
C LYS A 330 -11.30 -8.78 -10.38
N ASN A 331 -10.93 -10.01 -10.70
CA ASN A 331 -10.49 -10.99 -9.70
C ASN A 331 -9.14 -10.64 -9.08
N VAL A 332 -8.20 -10.05 -9.84
CA VAL A 332 -6.93 -9.56 -9.30
C VAL A 332 -7.16 -8.40 -8.34
N LEU A 333 -8.02 -7.44 -8.69
CA LEU A 333 -8.42 -6.34 -7.80
C LEU A 333 -9.07 -6.85 -6.51
N ARG A 334 -9.78 -7.99 -6.57
CA ARG A 334 -10.41 -8.64 -5.40
C ARG A 334 -9.40 -9.34 -4.46
N ILE A 335 -8.22 -9.69 -4.98
CA ILE A 335 -7.18 -10.41 -4.25
C ILE A 335 -6.22 -9.42 -3.55
N GLY A 336 -5.98 -8.24 -4.14
CA GLY A 336 -5.07 -7.22 -3.59
C GLY A 336 -5.61 -6.46 -2.38
N TYR A 337 -6.94 -6.34 -2.22
CA TYR A 337 -7.57 -5.70 -1.07
C TYR A 337 -8.84 -6.49 -0.70
N PRO A 338 -8.85 -7.25 0.41
CA PRO A 338 -10.08 -7.86 0.91
C PRO A 338 -11.10 -6.75 1.17
N ASP A 339 -12.24 -6.83 0.49
CA ASP A 339 -13.40 -5.99 0.76
C ASP A 339 -13.93 -6.42 2.14
N ASP A 340 -13.80 -5.57 3.15
CA ASP A 340 -14.52 -5.68 4.44
C ASP A 340 -16.00 -5.28 4.27
N GLY A 341 -16.58 -5.54 3.09
CA GLY A 341 -18.02 -5.45 2.89
C GLY A 341 -18.70 -6.60 3.63
N ASP A 342 -19.87 -6.33 4.18
CA ASP A 342 -20.71 -7.34 4.82
C ASP A 342 -20.80 -8.58 3.92
N VAL A 343 -20.38 -9.74 4.45
CA VAL A 343 -20.34 -11.01 3.71
C VAL A 343 -21.74 -11.36 3.19
N GLN A 344 -22.77 -10.85 3.86
CA GLN A 344 -24.16 -10.88 3.42
C GLN A 344 -24.38 -10.15 2.10
N ASP A 345 -24.13 -8.83 2.04
CA ASP A 345 -24.30 -8.00 0.83
C ASP A 345 -23.53 -8.59 -0.36
N LYS A 346 -22.36 -9.16 -0.09
CA LYS A 346 -21.52 -9.84 -1.08
C LYS A 346 -22.18 -11.11 -1.61
N ALA A 347 -22.70 -11.97 -0.73
CA ALA A 347 -23.36 -13.21 -1.14
C ALA A 347 -24.64 -12.92 -1.94
N GLU A 348 -25.43 -11.95 -1.51
CA GLU A 348 -26.68 -11.55 -2.18
C GLU A 348 -26.40 -10.95 -3.57
N SER A 349 -25.42 -10.04 -3.67
CA SER A 349 -25.07 -9.40 -4.95
C SER A 349 -24.45 -10.38 -5.96
N GLU A 350 -23.65 -11.34 -5.50
CA GLU A 350 -23.07 -12.40 -6.34
C GLU A 350 -24.11 -13.44 -6.77
N LEU A 351 -25.10 -13.75 -5.93
CA LEU A 351 -26.23 -14.62 -6.31
C LEU A 351 -27.08 -13.96 -7.40
N ALA A 352 -27.40 -12.66 -7.25
CA ALA A 352 -28.16 -11.93 -8.25
C ALA A 352 -27.43 -11.87 -9.61
N LEU A 353 -26.10 -11.71 -9.60
CA LEU A 353 -25.26 -11.80 -10.80
C LEU A 353 -25.34 -13.17 -11.46
N LEU A 354 -25.17 -14.23 -10.67
CA LEU A 354 -25.26 -15.61 -11.15
C LEU A 354 -26.63 -15.90 -11.78
N GLN A 355 -27.72 -15.45 -11.17
CA GLN A 355 -29.08 -15.61 -11.70
C GLN A 355 -29.25 -14.89 -13.05
N GLN A 356 -28.68 -13.69 -13.20
CA GLN A 356 -28.69 -12.97 -14.47
C GLN A 356 -27.88 -13.70 -15.55
N ASP A 357 -26.71 -14.22 -15.20
CA ASP A 357 -25.85 -14.98 -16.11
C ASP A 357 -26.52 -16.29 -16.55
N ILE A 358 -27.21 -16.99 -15.63
CA ILE A 358 -28.05 -18.17 -15.95
C ILE A 358 -29.14 -17.79 -16.95
N ALA A 359 -29.91 -16.75 -16.68
CA ALA A 359 -31.02 -16.31 -17.54
C ALA A 359 -30.52 -15.88 -18.93
N ARG A 360 -29.36 -15.23 -19.01
CA ARG A 360 -28.73 -14.86 -20.28
C ARG A 360 -28.30 -16.10 -21.07
N PHE A 361 -27.64 -17.05 -20.39
CA PHE A 361 -27.18 -18.27 -21.01
C PHE A 361 -28.35 -19.11 -21.55
N GLU A 362 -29.45 -19.20 -20.79
CA GLU A 362 -30.69 -19.85 -21.19
C GLU A 362 -31.31 -19.28 -22.47
N ARG A 363 -31.32 -17.94 -22.61
CA ARG A 363 -31.82 -17.29 -23.83
C ARG A 363 -30.92 -17.53 -25.04
N SER A 364 -29.65 -17.82 -24.81
CA SER A 364 -28.66 -18.06 -25.88
C SER A 364 -28.52 -19.53 -26.29
N LEU A 365 -29.24 -20.44 -25.62
CA LEU A 365 -29.13 -21.88 -25.81
C LEU A 365 -30.06 -22.40 -26.92
N PRO A 366 -29.53 -23.08 -27.96
CA PRO A 366 -30.33 -23.91 -28.85
C PRO A 366 -30.84 -25.16 -28.11
N ALA A 367 -32.05 -25.61 -28.43
CA ALA A 367 -32.78 -26.64 -27.68
C ALA A 367 -32.11 -28.04 -27.58
N ASP A 368 -31.07 -28.34 -28.35
CA ASP A 368 -30.53 -29.70 -28.53
C ASP A 368 -29.06 -29.90 -28.09
N GLN A 369 -28.54 -29.14 -27.11
CA GLN A 369 -27.12 -29.22 -26.73
C GLN A 369 -26.80 -29.82 -25.34
N PRO A 370 -25.63 -30.49 -25.20
CA PRO A 370 -25.10 -31.03 -23.93
C PRO A 370 -24.92 -29.99 -22.81
N ALA A 371 -25.04 -28.70 -23.14
CA ALA A 371 -25.15 -27.60 -22.21
C ALA A 371 -26.36 -27.68 -21.26
N ALA A 372 -27.41 -28.45 -21.61
CA ALA A 372 -28.59 -28.64 -20.76
C ALA A 372 -28.26 -29.36 -19.44
N ASP A 373 -27.39 -30.38 -19.46
CA ASP A 373 -26.96 -31.08 -18.25
C ASP A 373 -26.16 -30.15 -17.32
N TYR A 374 -25.30 -29.29 -17.88
CA TYR A 374 -24.57 -28.30 -17.09
C TYR A 374 -25.50 -27.26 -16.51
N LEU A 375 -26.46 -26.77 -17.28
CA LEU A 375 -27.42 -25.77 -16.81
C LEU A 375 -28.25 -26.29 -15.62
N ALA A 376 -28.62 -27.58 -15.62
CA ALA A 376 -29.27 -28.19 -14.46
C ALA A 376 -28.40 -28.15 -13.20
N LEU A 377 -27.09 -28.40 -13.33
CA LEU A 377 -26.13 -28.31 -12.23
C LEU A 377 -25.92 -26.87 -11.75
N VAL A 378 -25.88 -25.91 -12.69
CA VAL A 378 -25.79 -24.48 -12.37
C VAL A 378 -27.01 -24.03 -11.56
N ARG A 379 -28.22 -24.37 -12.01
CA ARG A 379 -29.48 -24.05 -11.31
C ARG A 379 -29.53 -24.68 -9.91
N GLN A 380 -29.12 -25.94 -9.79
CA GLN A 380 -29.08 -26.62 -8.51
C GLN A 380 -28.10 -25.95 -7.53
N ALA A 381 -26.91 -25.57 -7.99
CA ALA A 381 -25.92 -24.88 -7.17
C ALA A 381 -26.38 -23.46 -6.79
N ALA A 382 -27.03 -22.73 -7.70
CA ALA A 382 -27.63 -21.42 -7.42
C ALA A 382 -28.74 -21.52 -6.36
N LEU A 383 -29.63 -22.51 -6.46
CA LEU A 383 -30.69 -22.75 -5.47
C LEU A 383 -30.10 -23.05 -4.09
N ARG A 384 -29.05 -23.89 -4.02
CA ARG A 384 -28.38 -24.18 -2.73
C ARG A 384 -27.64 -22.96 -2.16
N ALA A 385 -27.17 -22.06 -3.02
CA ALA A 385 -26.59 -20.79 -2.58
C ALA A 385 -27.67 -19.90 -1.96
N GLU A 386 -28.82 -19.78 -2.62
CA GLU A 386 -29.99 -19.04 -2.09
C GLU A 386 -30.44 -19.58 -0.73
N GLN A 387 -30.55 -20.90 -0.58
CA GLN A 387 -30.85 -21.55 0.69
C GLN A 387 -29.79 -21.28 1.77
N ALA A 388 -28.51 -21.20 1.40
CA ALA A 388 -27.44 -20.84 2.33
C ALA A 388 -27.54 -19.39 2.80
N ILE A 389 -27.87 -18.46 1.90
CA ILE A 389 -28.11 -17.05 2.24
C ILE A 389 -29.29 -16.93 3.20
N ALA A 390 -30.41 -17.60 2.90
CA ALA A 390 -31.59 -17.61 3.76
C ALA A 390 -31.30 -18.17 5.17
N ALA A 391 -30.34 -19.10 5.28
CA ALA A 391 -29.89 -19.67 6.54
C ALA A 391 -28.75 -18.88 7.24
N GLY A 392 -28.38 -17.69 6.73
CA GLY A 392 -27.29 -16.87 7.28
C GLY A 392 -25.88 -17.43 7.06
N ARG A 393 -25.71 -18.45 6.21
CA ARG A 393 -24.44 -19.13 5.93
C ARG A 393 -23.76 -18.56 4.68
N TYR A 394 -23.38 -17.29 4.74
CA TYR A 394 -22.87 -16.55 3.58
C TYR A 394 -21.56 -17.10 3.00
N GLY A 395 -20.68 -17.66 3.84
CA GLY A 395 -19.46 -18.34 3.39
C GLY A 395 -19.77 -19.57 2.51
N SER A 396 -20.73 -20.39 2.92
CA SER A 396 -21.22 -21.54 2.14
C SER A 396 -21.94 -21.09 0.85
N ALA A 397 -22.71 -20.00 0.92
CA ALA A 397 -23.38 -19.42 -0.25
C ALA A 397 -22.37 -19.01 -1.33
N LEU A 398 -21.30 -18.30 -0.96
CA LEU A 398 -20.27 -17.86 -1.91
C LEU A 398 -19.55 -19.04 -2.59
N GLN A 399 -19.33 -20.15 -1.88
CA GLN A 399 -18.73 -21.35 -2.48
C GLN A 399 -19.68 -22.02 -3.48
N ARG A 400 -20.97 -22.07 -3.16
CA ARG A 400 -22.00 -22.61 -4.05
C ARG A 400 -22.21 -21.73 -5.29
N ILE A 401 -22.09 -20.41 -5.15
CA ILE A 401 -22.05 -19.48 -6.27
C ILE A 401 -20.84 -19.76 -7.17
N LEU A 402 -19.65 -19.98 -6.59
CA LEU A 402 -18.45 -20.32 -7.37
C LEU A 402 -18.59 -21.66 -8.11
N ILE A 403 -19.19 -22.68 -7.48
CA ILE A 403 -19.51 -23.96 -8.14
C ILE A 403 -20.42 -23.71 -9.35
N ALA A 404 -21.50 -22.94 -9.17
CA ALA A 404 -22.44 -22.63 -10.23
C ALA A 404 -21.75 -21.88 -11.39
N GLN A 405 -20.91 -20.89 -11.08
CA GLN A 405 -20.13 -20.15 -12.08
C GLN A 405 -19.17 -21.06 -12.86
N LYS A 406 -18.53 -22.04 -12.20
CA LYS A 406 -17.68 -23.03 -12.86
C LYS A 406 -18.47 -23.88 -13.85
N PHE A 407 -19.64 -24.39 -13.45
CA PHE A 407 -20.48 -25.17 -14.36
C PHE A 407 -21.02 -24.32 -15.51
N LEU A 408 -21.33 -23.04 -15.27
CA LEU A 408 -21.81 -22.14 -16.30
C LEU A 408 -20.74 -21.89 -17.36
N ALA A 409 -19.49 -21.63 -16.93
CA ALA A 409 -18.37 -21.50 -17.85
C ALA A 409 -18.14 -22.78 -18.67
N LYS A 410 -18.27 -23.96 -18.05
CA LYS A 410 -18.16 -25.24 -18.76
C LYS A 410 -19.31 -25.48 -19.73
N ALA A 411 -20.52 -25.02 -19.40
CA ALA A 411 -21.68 -25.05 -20.28
C ALA A 411 -21.42 -24.21 -21.55
N GLU A 412 -20.90 -22.99 -21.38
CA GLU A 412 -20.56 -22.07 -22.48
C GLU A 412 -19.50 -22.64 -23.43
N THR A 413 -18.52 -23.38 -22.91
CA THR A 413 -17.46 -24.01 -23.72
C THR A 413 -17.86 -25.36 -24.32
N SER A 414 -18.81 -26.07 -23.70
CA SER A 414 -19.23 -27.42 -24.14
C SER A 414 -19.85 -27.46 -25.55
N GLY A 415 -20.35 -26.33 -26.06
CA GLY A 415 -20.85 -26.20 -27.43
C GLY A 415 -19.75 -25.96 -28.49
N LYS A 416 -18.50 -25.70 -28.09
CA LYS A 416 -17.43 -25.23 -28.99
C LYS A 416 -16.20 -26.14 -29.06
N ASP A 417 -15.90 -26.89 -27.99
CA ASP A 417 -14.79 -27.84 -27.97
C ASP A 417 -15.22 -29.24 -28.43
N ARG A 418 -15.22 -29.46 -29.74
CA ARG A 418 -15.26 -30.81 -30.34
C ARG A 418 -13.93 -31.57 -30.24
N ASN A 419 -12.87 -30.91 -29.78
CA ASN A 419 -11.60 -31.57 -29.42
C ASN A 419 -11.71 -32.15 -28.01
N HIS A 420 -12.48 -33.21 -27.86
CA HIS A 420 -12.53 -33.95 -26.61
C HIS A 420 -11.15 -34.54 -26.30
N LEU A 421 -10.59 -34.18 -25.14
CA LEU A 421 -9.83 -35.14 -24.33
C LEU A 421 -10.64 -36.44 -24.35
N GLN A 422 -10.08 -37.51 -24.90
CA GLN A 422 -10.70 -38.83 -24.88
C GLN A 422 -10.72 -39.30 -23.42
N ILE A 423 -11.73 -38.85 -22.67
CA ILE A 423 -11.94 -39.26 -21.29
C ILE A 423 -12.45 -40.70 -21.35
N THR A 424 -11.56 -41.62 -21.03
CA THR A 424 -11.85 -43.04 -20.99
C THR A 424 -12.64 -43.39 -19.74
N GLN A 425 -13.41 -44.47 -19.80
CA GLN A 425 -14.14 -44.97 -18.63
C GLN A 425 -13.20 -45.30 -17.45
N ALA A 426 -11.98 -45.79 -17.76
CA ALA A 426 -10.94 -46.05 -16.76
C ALA A 426 -10.48 -44.76 -16.06
N LEU A 427 -10.25 -43.68 -16.81
CA LEU A 427 -9.86 -42.39 -16.24
C LEU A 427 -10.96 -41.82 -15.33
N VAL A 428 -12.23 -41.90 -15.75
CA VAL A 428 -13.36 -41.46 -14.90
C VAL A 428 -13.44 -42.29 -13.62
N GLN A 429 -13.26 -43.61 -13.72
CA GLN A 429 -13.29 -44.50 -12.56
C GLN A 429 -12.18 -44.14 -11.57
N GLN A 430 -10.94 -43.99 -12.05
CA GLN A 430 -9.81 -43.55 -11.23
C GLN A 430 -10.11 -42.22 -10.54
N ASN A 431 -10.73 -41.27 -11.23
CA ASN A 431 -11.03 -39.96 -10.67
C ASN A 431 -12.12 -40.00 -9.58
N ILE A 432 -13.11 -40.87 -9.74
CA ILE A 432 -14.16 -41.13 -8.76
C ILE A 432 -13.57 -41.85 -7.54
N ASP A 433 -12.71 -42.85 -7.75
CA ASP A 433 -12.05 -43.59 -6.67
C ASP A 433 -11.15 -42.66 -5.84
N GLU A 434 -10.41 -41.77 -6.50
CA GLU A 434 -9.59 -40.76 -5.83
C GLU A 434 -10.45 -39.76 -5.03
N LEU A 435 -11.57 -39.30 -5.59
CA LEU A 435 -12.51 -38.45 -4.87
C LEU A 435 -13.04 -39.16 -3.62
N LEU A 436 -13.45 -40.42 -3.75
CA LEU A 436 -13.98 -41.23 -2.65
C LEU A 436 -12.93 -41.44 -1.55
N GLN A 437 -11.68 -41.71 -1.92
CA GLN A 437 -10.57 -41.82 -0.97
C GLN A 437 -10.34 -40.51 -0.22
N ARG A 438 -10.19 -39.39 -0.94
CA ARG A 438 -9.97 -38.07 -0.32
C ARG A 438 -11.13 -37.66 0.59
N LEU A 439 -12.34 -38.07 0.26
CA LEU A 439 -13.53 -37.77 1.05
C LEU A 439 -13.50 -38.54 2.38
N LYS A 440 -13.10 -39.81 2.38
CA LYS A 440 -12.88 -40.60 3.60
C LYS A 440 -11.76 -40.02 4.48
N GLU A 441 -10.64 -39.63 3.85
CA GLU A 441 -9.51 -39.00 4.56
C GLU A 441 -9.94 -37.69 5.22
N ALA A 442 -10.65 -36.83 4.48
CA ALA A 442 -11.12 -35.56 5.00
C ALA A 442 -12.15 -35.72 6.12
N GLU A 443 -13.07 -36.68 6.01
CA GLU A 443 -14.03 -37.00 7.08
C GLU A 443 -13.34 -37.52 8.35
N SER A 444 -12.25 -38.28 8.20
CA SER A 444 -11.47 -38.74 9.36
C SER A 444 -10.66 -37.61 10.01
N ALA A 445 -10.23 -36.62 9.23
CA ALA A 445 -9.45 -35.47 9.70
C ALA A 445 -10.32 -34.38 10.33
N LEU A 446 -11.56 -34.22 9.84
CA LEU A 446 -12.53 -33.23 10.33
C LEU A 446 -13.36 -33.83 11.47
N HIS A 447 -12.84 -33.82 12.70
CA HIS A 447 -13.64 -34.17 13.87
C HIS A 447 -14.84 -33.21 14.02
N ALA A 448 -15.99 -33.77 14.43
CA ALA A 448 -17.35 -33.28 14.18
C ALA A 448 -17.76 -31.88 14.72
N ALA A 449 -16.87 -31.08 15.33
CA ALA A 449 -17.30 -29.95 16.17
C ALA A 449 -16.94 -28.54 15.69
N SER A 450 -15.91 -28.29 14.87
CA SER A 450 -15.36 -26.92 14.78
C SER A 450 -15.69 -26.06 13.56
N ALA A 451 -16.19 -26.59 12.42
CA ALA A 451 -16.49 -25.72 11.26
C ALA A 451 -17.73 -26.14 10.47
N SER A 452 -18.88 -25.50 10.75
CA SER A 452 -20.15 -25.72 10.01
C SER A 452 -19.97 -25.55 8.49
N GLN A 453 -19.11 -24.62 8.08
CA GLN A 453 -18.76 -24.38 6.68
C GLN A 453 -17.95 -25.53 6.05
N ALA A 454 -17.04 -26.17 6.79
CA ALA A 454 -16.30 -27.32 6.29
C ALA A 454 -17.22 -28.54 6.09
N ASN A 455 -18.17 -28.73 7.00
CA ASN A 455 -19.19 -29.79 6.89
C ASN A 455 -20.12 -29.57 5.67
N ASP A 456 -20.54 -28.33 5.42
CA ASP A 456 -21.33 -27.98 4.23
C ASP A 456 -20.58 -28.31 2.92
N LEU A 457 -19.26 -28.04 2.89
CA LEU A 457 -18.41 -28.34 1.73
C LEU A 457 -18.20 -29.84 1.51
N LEU A 458 -18.07 -30.61 2.59
CA LEU A 458 -18.03 -32.08 2.50
C LEU A 458 -19.36 -32.65 2.00
N GLU A 459 -20.49 -32.09 2.44
CA GLU A 459 -21.81 -32.51 1.95
C GLU A 459 -21.97 -32.23 0.44
N ASP A 460 -21.54 -31.04 0.00
CA ASP A 460 -21.54 -30.70 -1.42
C ASP A 460 -20.57 -31.62 -2.22
N ALA A 461 -19.41 -31.99 -1.67
CA ALA A 461 -18.51 -32.97 -2.28
C ALA A 461 -19.14 -34.37 -2.40
N ARG A 462 -19.89 -34.84 -1.38
CA ARG A 462 -20.66 -36.10 -1.44
C ARG A 462 -21.76 -36.04 -2.51
N ALA A 463 -22.39 -34.88 -2.69
CA ALA A 463 -23.37 -34.70 -3.74
C ALA A 463 -22.72 -34.78 -5.13
N MET A 464 -21.54 -34.17 -5.32
CA MET A 464 -20.77 -34.26 -6.55
C MET A 464 -20.33 -35.69 -6.86
N LEU A 465 -19.91 -36.46 -5.85
CA LEU A 465 -19.56 -37.88 -5.99
C LEU A 465 -20.76 -38.71 -6.49
N ARG A 466 -21.92 -38.60 -5.83
CA ARG A 466 -23.15 -39.31 -6.23
C ARG A 466 -23.58 -38.95 -7.65
N GLN A 467 -23.46 -37.68 -8.03
CA GLN A 467 -23.76 -37.24 -9.39
C GLN A 467 -22.72 -37.76 -10.40
N ALA A 468 -21.43 -37.78 -10.05
CA ALA A 468 -20.37 -38.31 -10.90
C ALA A 468 -20.59 -39.80 -11.20
N GLU A 469 -20.93 -40.60 -10.19
CA GLU A 469 -21.25 -42.02 -10.33
C GLU A 469 -22.46 -42.25 -11.24
N SER A 470 -23.54 -41.49 -11.01
CA SER A 470 -24.76 -41.56 -11.83
C SER A 470 -24.49 -41.18 -13.29
N LYS A 471 -23.74 -40.09 -13.53
CA LYS A 471 -23.40 -39.66 -14.90
C LYS A 471 -22.44 -40.63 -15.58
N ARG A 472 -21.54 -41.29 -14.84
CA ARG A 472 -20.69 -42.37 -15.38
C ARG A 472 -21.53 -43.55 -15.83
N GLN A 473 -22.50 -43.99 -15.03
CA GLN A 473 -23.43 -45.08 -15.39
C GLN A 473 -24.27 -44.74 -16.63
N GLN A 474 -24.61 -43.46 -16.83
CA GLN A 474 -25.32 -42.95 -18.01
C GLN A 474 -24.42 -42.78 -19.26
N GLY A 475 -23.14 -43.14 -19.20
CA GLY A 475 -22.18 -42.95 -20.29
C GLY A 475 -21.74 -41.50 -20.52
N LYS A 476 -22.14 -40.56 -19.65
CA LYS A 476 -21.75 -39.14 -19.71
C LYS A 476 -20.39 -38.91 -19.05
N LEU A 477 -19.34 -39.51 -19.64
CA LEU A 477 -18.00 -39.63 -19.07
C LEU A 477 -17.34 -38.28 -18.76
N LEU A 478 -17.43 -37.30 -19.67
CA LEU A 478 -16.88 -35.96 -19.45
C LEU A 478 -17.51 -35.27 -18.24
N LEU A 479 -18.83 -35.36 -18.10
CA LEU A 479 -19.55 -34.74 -17.00
C LEU A 479 -19.21 -35.40 -15.67
N ALA A 480 -19.13 -36.74 -15.66
CA ALA A 480 -18.71 -37.51 -14.48
C ALA A 480 -17.29 -37.12 -14.03
N PHE A 481 -16.35 -37.01 -14.96
CA PHE A 481 -14.99 -36.56 -14.69
C PHE A 481 -14.98 -35.15 -14.05
N GLN A 482 -15.71 -34.21 -14.64
CA GLN A 482 -15.73 -32.83 -14.15
C GLN A 482 -16.41 -32.66 -12.79
N LEU A 483 -17.46 -33.44 -12.51
CA LEU A 483 -18.08 -33.51 -11.19
C LEU A 483 -17.08 -34.02 -10.16
N SER A 484 -16.30 -35.05 -10.49
CA SER A 484 -15.29 -35.59 -9.58
C SER A 484 -14.16 -34.60 -9.28
N GLU A 485 -13.71 -33.83 -10.28
CA GLU A 485 -12.71 -32.75 -10.08
C GLU A 485 -13.22 -31.66 -9.14
N ILE A 486 -14.46 -31.19 -9.35
CA ILE A 486 -15.06 -30.16 -8.48
C ILE A 486 -15.22 -30.71 -7.05
N GLY A 487 -15.63 -31.97 -6.90
CA GLY A 487 -15.69 -32.63 -5.59
C GLY A 487 -14.34 -32.60 -4.86
N LYS A 488 -13.24 -32.89 -5.57
CA LYS A 488 -11.88 -32.86 -4.97
C LYS A 488 -11.46 -31.46 -4.55
N GLU A 489 -11.80 -30.44 -5.35
CA GLU A 489 -11.54 -29.04 -5.00
C GLU A 489 -12.31 -28.61 -3.74
N LEU A 490 -13.55 -29.09 -3.57
CA LEU A 490 -14.36 -28.79 -2.39
C LEU A 490 -13.76 -29.40 -1.12
N ILE A 491 -13.27 -30.64 -1.19
CA ILE A 491 -12.56 -31.30 -0.08
C ILE A 491 -11.30 -30.51 0.30
N ALA A 492 -10.47 -30.13 -0.68
CA ALA A 492 -9.29 -29.31 -0.44
C ALA A 492 -9.62 -27.92 0.14
N THR A 493 -10.83 -27.42 -0.11
CA THR A 493 -11.30 -26.15 0.48
C THR A 493 -11.81 -26.36 1.90
N ALA A 494 -12.54 -27.45 2.16
CA ALA A 494 -13.01 -27.83 3.49
C ALA A 494 -11.85 -27.97 4.49
N LEU A 495 -10.80 -28.69 4.10
CA LEU A 495 -9.60 -28.89 4.93
C LEU A 495 -8.84 -27.59 5.22
N ARG A 496 -8.87 -26.61 4.30
CA ARG A 496 -8.23 -25.31 4.53
C ARG A 496 -9.05 -24.43 5.46
N VAL A 497 -10.37 -24.44 5.31
CA VAL A 497 -11.26 -23.66 6.17
C VAL A 497 -11.17 -24.15 7.61
N SER A 498 -11.07 -25.46 7.84
CA SER A 498 -10.89 -25.99 9.19
C SER A 498 -9.54 -25.60 9.81
N GLN A 499 -8.46 -25.58 9.03
CA GLN A 499 -7.13 -25.20 9.53
C GLN A 499 -6.98 -23.71 9.85
N SER A 500 -7.89 -22.85 9.36
CA SER A 500 -7.85 -21.40 9.61
C SER A 500 -8.62 -20.95 10.86
N GLN A 501 -9.24 -21.89 11.58
CA GLN A 501 -10.03 -21.63 12.79
C GLN A 501 -9.40 -22.21 14.07
N ASP A 502 -8.29 -22.94 13.94
CA ASP A 502 -7.35 -23.27 15.03
C ASP A 502 -6.25 -22.20 15.11
#